data_AF-A0A1Q3BMV5-F1
#
_entry.id   AF-A0A1Q3BMV5-F1
#
_cell.length_a   1.000
_cell.length_b   1.000
_cell.length_c   1.000
_cell.angle_alpha   90.00
_cell.angle_beta   90.00
_cell.angle_gamma   90.00
#
_symmetry.space_group_name_H-M   'P 1'
#
loop_
_entity.id
_entity.type
_entity.pdbx_description
1 polymer ?
#
loop_
_entity_poly.entity_id
_entity_poly.type
_entity_poly.pdbx_seq_one_letter_code
_entity_poly.pdbx_strand_id
1 'polypeptide(L)'
;MFLYIVRKHFDQRSICDRFQHSLETVNRHVRRVMRTVAKLGKHLIRPSNNDGLPPHIKFNEKYYPWFKDCVGAIDGTHVSAWVRAEKTVSFEARKSTVNQNILCACNFNMEFTFVYSGWEGTTNDSIVFLDAVTHPGQFSIAETRQYYVVDSGFPCTAGFLPLYGGEIYHLQDYRGRGRNPTGYNEIFNYRHSSLHNVIERCFGVLKACFPILKLMARYKPVK
;
A
#
# COMPACT_ATOMS: atom_id res chain seq x y z
N MET A 1 -24.81 -5.10 -6.30
CA MET A 1 -24.62 -5.12 -4.82
C MET A 1 -23.18 -4.83 -4.38
N PHE A 2 -22.21 -5.71 -4.60
CA PHE A 2 -20.82 -5.54 -4.09
C PHE A 2 -20.16 -4.20 -4.48
N LEU A 3 -20.17 -3.83 -5.76
CA LEU A 3 -19.56 -2.58 -6.22
C LEU A 3 -20.20 -1.32 -5.62
N TYR A 4 -21.51 -1.34 -5.33
CA TYR A 4 -22.16 -0.22 -4.63
C TYR A 4 -21.63 -0.05 -3.21
N ILE A 5 -21.32 -1.15 -2.52
CA ILE A 5 -20.73 -1.10 -1.18
C ILE A 5 -19.30 -0.56 -1.25
N VAL A 6 -18.44 -1.16 -2.07
CA VAL A 6 -17.01 -0.82 -2.06
C VAL A 6 -16.68 0.53 -2.72
N ARG A 7 -17.40 0.91 -3.78
CA ARG A 7 -17.15 2.15 -4.55
C ARG A 7 -18.02 3.31 -4.13
N LYS A 8 -19.29 3.06 -3.78
CA LYS A 8 -20.24 4.14 -3.43
C LYS A 8 -20.44 4.28 -1.92
N HIS A 9 -19.79 3.45 -1.11
CA HIS A 9 -19.90 3.49 0.36
C HIS A 9 -21.35 3.34 0.85
N PHE A 10 -22.13 2.48 0.19
CA PHE A 10 -23.46 2.14 0.67
C PHE A 10 -23.36 1.08 1.77
N ASP A 11 -24.08 1.26 2.87
CA ASP A 11 -24.25 0.22 3.87
C ASP A 11 -25.18 -0.89 3.34
N GLN A 12 -25.14 -2.07 3.98
CA GLN A 12 -25.91 -3.23 3.51
C GLN A 12 -27.43 -3.01 3.55
N ARG A 13 -27.98 -2.19 4.47
CA ARG A 13 -29.43 -1.91 4.50
C ARG A 13 -29.85 -1.06 3.31
N SER A 14 -29.06 -0.05 2.97
CA SER A 14 -29.28 0.75 1.77
C SER A 14 -29.21 -0.09 0.48
N ILE A 15 -28.42 -1.18 0.48
CA ILE A 15 -28.42 -2.17 -0.60
C ILE A 15 -29.67 -3.07 -0.56
N CYS A 16 -30.12 -3.49 0.62
CA CYS A 16 -31.36 -4.28 0.76
C CYS A 16 -32.55 -3.54 0.14
N ASP A 17 -32.69 -2.26 0.48
CA ASP A 17 -33.75 -1.41 -0.05
C ASP A 17 -33.61 -1.21 -1.57
N ARG A 18 -32.43 -0.84 -2.07
CA ARG A 18 -32.23 -0.63 -3.50
C ARG A 18 -32.48 -1.88 -4.36
N PHE A 19 -32.06 -3.05 -3.88
CA PHE A 19 -32.13 -4.30 -4.65
C PHE A 19 -33.28 -5.22 -4.22
N GLN A 20 -34.12 -4.78 -3.29
CA GLN A 20 -35.30 -5.52 -2.78
C GLN A 20 -34.96 -6.95 -2.34
N HIS A 21 -33.92 -7.07 -1.51
CA HIS A 21 -33.44 -8.34 -0.97
C HIS A 21 -33.27 -8.27 0.54
N SER A 22 -33.36 -9.42 1.20
CA SER A 22 -33.09 -9.52 2.64
C SER A 22 -31.63 -9.23 2.95
N LEU A 23 -31.37 -8.80 4.19
CA LEU A 23 -30.01 -8.55 4.68
C LEU A 23 -29.13 -9.80 4.63
N GLU A 24 -29.71 -10.97 4.88
CA GLU A 24 -29.02 -12.25 4.75
C GLU A 24 -28.52 -12.46 3.32
N THR A 25 -29.39 -12.26 2.34
CA THR A 25 -29.05 -12.49 0.92
C THR A 25 -27.97 -11.52 0.47
N VAL A 26 -28.11 -10.23 0.80
CA VAL A 26 -27.10 -9.21 0.49
C VAL A 26 -25.74 -9.57 1.09
N ASN A 27 -25.70 -9.88 2.40
CA ASN A 27 -24.47 -10.23 3.09
C ASN A 27 -23.81 -11.50 2.52
N ARG A 28 -24.60 -12.53 2.21
CA ARG A 28 -24.11 -13.78 1.60
C ARG A 28 -23.43 -13.53 0.26
N HIS A 29 -24.06 -12.77 -0.63
CA HIS A 29 -23.47 -12.46 -1.94
C HIS A 29 -22.23 -11.57 -1.82
N VAL A 30 -22.26 -10.55 -0.96
CA VAL A 30 -21.10 -9.68 -0.71
C VAL A 30 -19.91 -10.48 -0.18
N ARG A 31 -20.12 -11.37 0.80
CA ARG A 31 -19.09 -12.27 1.32
C ARG A 31 -18.56 -13.23 0.26
N ARG A 32 -19.43 -13.78 -0.59
CA ARG A 32 -19.01 -14.67 -1.69
C ARG A 32 -18.08 -13.93 -2.66
N VAL A 33 -18.46 -12.72 -3.08
CA VAL A 33 -17.63 -11.90 -3.98
C VAL A 33 -16.31 -11.52 -3.32
N MET A 34 -16.31 -11.07 -2.05
CA MET A 34 -15.08 -10.74 -1.32
C MET A 34 -14.10 -11.92 -1.28
N ARG A 35 -14.59 -13.13 -0.95
CA ARG A 35 -13.76 -14.34 -0.91
C ARG A 35 -13.20 -14.68 -2.30
N THR A 36 -14.00 -14.56 -3.35
CA THR A 36 -13.54 -14.82 -4.73
C THR A 36 -12.48 -13.80 -5.15
N VAL A 37 -12.69 -12.51 -4.89
CA VAL A 37 -11.72 -11.46 -5.21
C VAL A 37 -10.42 -11.67 -4.43
N ALA A 38 -10.49 -12.02 -3.14
CA ALA A 38 -9.30 -12.32 -2.35
C ALA A 38 -8.51 -13.53 -2.88
N LYS A 39 -9.20 -14.57 -3.36
CA LYS A 39 -8.55 -15.71 -4.02
C LYS A 39 -7.90 -15.30 -5.34
N LEU A 40 -8.61 -14.53 -6.16
CA LEU A 40 -8.08 -14.02 -7.43
C LEU A 40 -6.87 -13.11 -7.22
N GLY A 41 -6.89 -12.28 -6.17
CA GLY A 41 -5.80 -11.38 -5.82
C GLY A 41 -4.46 -12.10 -5.67
N LYS A 42 -4.44 -13.33 -5.15
CA LYS A 42 -3.20 -14.15 -5.04
C LYS A 42 -2.56 -14.51 -6.38
N HIS A 43 -3.33 -14.48 -7.46
CA HIS A 43 -2.84 -14.77 -8.81
C HIS A 43 -2.51 -13.48 -9.59
N LEU A 44 -3.14 -12.36 -9.24
CA LEU A 44 -2.95 -11.07 -9.89
C LEU A 44 -1.82 -10.26 -9.26
N ILE A 45 -1.75 -10.23 -7.93
CA ILE A 45 -0.79 -9.45 -7.14
C ILE A 45 0.44 -10.34 -6.93
N ARG A 46 1.37 -10.25 -7.87
CA ARG A 46 2.66 -10.92 -7.83
C ARG A 46 3.67 -10.10 -8.62
N PRO A 47 4.98 -10.23 -8.35
CA PRO A 47 6.00 -9.63 -9.19
C PRO A 47 5.86 -10.08 -10.65
N SER A 48 5.99 -9.14 -11.59
CA SER A 48 6.09 -9.47 -13.02
C SER A 48 7.46 -10.10 -13.28
N ASN A 49 7.48 -11.30 -13.87
CA ASN A 49 8.72 -12.07 -14.04
C ASN A 49 9.70 -11.51 -15.09
N ASN A 50 9.44 -10.37 -15.75
CA ASN A 50 10.22 -9.99 -16.93
C ASN A 50 10.25 -8.50 -17.32
N ASP A 51 9.65 -7.61 -16.54
CA ASP A 51 9.68 -6.19 -16.90
C ASP A 51 10.88 -5.56 -16.20
N GLY A 52 12.04 -5.58 -16.86
CA GLY A 52 13.17 -4.73 -16.47
C GLY A 52 12.74 -3.26 -16.36
N LEU A 53 13.63 -2.38 -15.90
CA LEU A 53 13.27 -0.98 -15.65
C LEU A 53 12.43 -0.35 -16.77
N PRO A 54 11.24 0.19 -16.45
CA PRO A 54 10.39 0.78 -17.46
C PRO A 54 11.11 1.89 -18.23
N PRO A 55 10.79 2.09 -19.53
CA PRO A 55 11.49 3.05 -20.38
C PRO A 55 11.59 4.46 -19.80
N HIS A 56 10.54 4.91 -19.10
CA HIS A 56 10.46 6.24 -18.48
C HIS A 56 11.42 6.42 -17.28
N ILE A 57 11.96 5.33 -16.74
CA ILE A 57 13.03 5.35 -15.74
C ILE A 57 14.38 5.07 -16.40
N LYS A 58 14.46 4.03 -17.24
CA LYS A 58 15.70 3.58 -17.91
C LYS A 58 16.36 4.66 -18.76
N PHE A 59 15.56 5.45 -19.48
CA PHE A 59 16.05 6.52 -20.37
C PHE A 59 16.02 7.91 -19.74
N ASN A 60 15.83 8.00 -18.42
CA ASN A 60 15.78 9.27 -17.70
C ASN A 60 17.03 9.46 -16.86
N GLU A 61 17.84 10.47 -17.20
CA GLU A 61 19.11 10.81 -16.52
C GLU A 61 18.93 11.17 -15.04
N LYS A 62 17.71 11.55 -14.63
CA LYS A 62 17.37 11.75 -13.21
C LYS A 62 17.49 10.44 -12.42
N TYR A 63 17.19 9.29 -13.04
CA TYR A 63 17.09 8.01 -12.34
C TYR A 63 18.14 6.99 -12.78
N TYR A 64 18.49 6.94 -14.06
CA TYR A 64 19.53 6.05 -14.57
C TYR A 64 20.88 6.78 -14.63
N PRO A 65 22.00 6.16 -14.20
CA PRO A 65 22.16 4.78 -13.70
C PRO A 65 21.94 4.62 -12.19
N TRP A 66 21.54 5.67 -11.47
CA TRP A 66 21.43 5.69 -10.01
C TRP A 66 20.55 4.57 -9.44
N PHE A 67 19.46 4.24 -10.14
CA PHE A 67 18.47 3.24 -9.73
C PHE A 67 18.31 2.09 -10.73
N LYS A 68 19.40 1.68 -11.39
CA LYS A 68 19.41 0.72 -12.52
C LYS A 68 18.94 -0.71 -12.22
N ASP A 69 18.72 -1.07 -10.95
CA ASP A 69 18.23 -2.38 -10.53
C ASP A 69 16.99 -2.25 -9.59
N CYS A 70 16.40 -1.05 -9.53
CA CYS A 70 15.21 -0.81 -8.72
C CYS A 70 13.96 -1.37 -9.42
N VAL A 71 13.19 -2.21 -8.72
CA VAL A 71 11.99 -2.86 -9.27
C VAL A 71 10.69 -2.19 -8.86
N GLY A 72 10.73 -1.28 -7.89
CA GLY A 72 9.55 -0.62 -7.39
C GLY A 72 9.74 0.04 -6.03
N ALA A 73 8.61 0.34 -5.38
CA ALA A 73 8.58 0.95 -4.06
C ALA A 73 7.77 0.11 -3.07
N ILE A 74 8.15 0.14 -1.80
CA ILE A 74 7.41 -0.46 -0.69
C ILE A 74 7.07 0.64 0.31
N ASP A 75 5.83 0.56 0.82
CA ASP A 75 5.38 1.42 1.89
C ASP A 75 4.17 0.84 2.63
N GLY A 76 3.93 1.33 3.85
CA GLY A 76 2.77 1.04 4.64
C GLY A 76 1.57 1.92 4.26
N THR A 77 0.37 1.41 4.46
CA THR A 77 -0.85 2.20 4.36
C THR A 77 -1.91 1.72 5.34
N HIS A 78 -2.62 2.68 5.90
CA HIS A 78 -3.70 2.40 6.84
C HIS A 78 -5.03 2.38 6.11
N VAL A 79 -5.83 1.34 6.33
CA VAL A 79 -7.21 1.25 5.86
C VAL A 79 -8.17 1.18 7.04
N SER A 80 -9.36 1.75 6.87
CA SER A 80 -10.42 1.65 7.87
C SER A 80 -10.85 0.19 8.00
N ALA A 81 -10.93 -0.26 9.25
CA ALA A 81 -11.32 -1.61 9.61
C ALA A 81 -12.45 -1.59 10.63
N TRP A 82 -13.13 -2.72 10.75
CA TRP A 82 -14.09 -2.95 11.83
C TRP A 82 -13.71 -4.25 12.54
N VAL A 83 -13.33 -4.12 13.81
CA VAL A 83 -13.01 -5.26 14.68
C VAL A 83 -14.07 -5.40 15.77
N ARG A 84 -14.19 -6.59 16.34
CA ARG A 84 -15.06 -6.80 17.49
C ARG A 84 -14.55 -6.02 18.70
N ALA A 85 -15.45 -5.66 19.59
CA ALA A 85 -15.17 -4.81 20.77
C ALA A 85 -13.97 -5.29 21.59
N GLU A 86 -13.76 -6.62 21.67
CA GLU A 86 -12.70 -7.23 22.46
C GLU A 86 -11.28 -6.99 21.88
N LYS A 87 -11.18 -6.65 20.58
CA LYS A 87 -9.92 -6.35 19.89
C LYS A 87 -9.75 -4.85 19.59
N THR A 88 -10.70 -4.01 19.97
CA THR A 88 -10.71 -2.59 19.58
C THR A 88 -9.46 -1.86 20.05
N VAL A 89 -8.99 -2.10 21.28
CA VAL A 89 -7.85 -1.39 21.88
C VAL A 89 -6.58 -1.48 21.02
N SER A 90 -6.29 -2.65 20.44
CA SER A 90 -5.07 -2.84 19.63
C SER A 90 -5.17 -2.14 18.27
N PHE A 91 -6.37 -2.02 17.70
CA PHE A 91 -6.61 -1.43 16.37
C PHE A 91 -7.03 0.05 16.42
N GLU A 92 -7.21 0.62 17.61
CA GLU A 92 -7.67 2.00 17.81
C GLU A 92 -6.52 3.00 17.57
N ALA A 93 -6.57 3.73 16.46
CA ALA A 93 -5.61 4.81 16.19
C ALA A 93 -5.91 6.04 17.06
N ARG A 94 -4.99 7.04 17.05
CA ARG A 94 -5.06 8.33 17.78
C ARG A 94 -6.37 9.15 17.66
N LYS A 95 -7.35 8.72 16.86
CA LYS A 95 -8.66 9.35 16.62
C LYS A 95 -9.86 8.39 16.77
N SER A 96 -9.78 7.39 17.66
CA SER A 96 -10.85 6.40 17.91
C SER A 96 -11.39 5.68 16.67
N THR A 97 -10.58 5.63 15.62
CA THR A 97 -10.90 4.96 14.36
C THR A 97 -10.10 3.66 14.31
N VAL A 98 -10.82 2.54 14.22
CA VAL A 98 -10.22 1.21 14.06
C VAL A 98 -9.63 1.13 12.66
N ASN A 99 -8.31 1.01 12.56
CA ASN A 99 -7.62 0.88 11.27
C ASN A 99 -6.76 -0.38 11.27
N GLN A 100 -6.50 -0.88 10.07
CA GLN A 100 -5.56 -1.96 9.81
C GLN A 100 -4.36 -1.41 9.06
N ASN A 101 -3.15 -1.79 9.49
CA ASN A 101 -1.94 -1.51 8.74
C ASN A 101 -1.74 -2.59 7.66
N ILE A 102 -1.40 -2.13 6.45
CA ILE A 102 -1.15 -2.97 5.29
C ILE A 102 0.13 -2.50 4.64
N LEU A 103 1.08 -3.40 4.47
CA LEU A 103 2.31 -3.14 3.72
C LEU A 103 2.11 -3.57 2.26
N CYS A 104 2.47 -2.72 1.32
CA CYS A 104 2.36 -3.04 -0.10
C CYS A 104 3.66 -2.76 -0.84
N ALA A 105 3.91 -3.53 -1.90
CA ALA A 105 4.89 -3.19 -2.93
C ALA A 105 4.18 -2.88 -4.24
N CYS A 106 4.71 -1.95 -5.03
CA CYS A 106 4.26 -1.72 -6.40
C CYS A 106 5.45 -1.50 -7.34
N ASN A 107 5.25 -1.83 -8.61
CA ASN A 107 6.19 -1.50 -9.68
C ASN A 107 6.01 -0.04 -10.15
N PHE A 108 6.86 0.41 -11.09
CA PHE A 108 6.77 1.76 -11.64
C PHE A 108 5.60 1.99 -12.63
N ASN A 109 4.87 0.93 -12.98
CA ASN A 109 3.63 1.00 -13.77
C ASN A 109 2.37 1.19 -12.90
N MET A 110 2.56 1.44 -11.58
CA MET A 110 1.48 1.58 -10.60
C MET A 110 0.66 0.31 -10.37
N GLU A 111 1.29 -0.86 -10.49
CA GLU A 111 0.67 -2.15 -10.22
C GLU A 111 1.18 -2.69 -8.89
N PHE A 112 0.26 -3.10 -8.01
CA PHE A 112 0.64 -3.77 -6.76
C PHE A 112 1.21 -5.16 -7.08
N THR A 113 2.43 -5.41 -6.64
CA THR A 113 3.14 -6.69 -6.81
C THR A 113 3.17 -7.51 -5.53
N PHE A 114 2.86 -6.88 -4.39
CA PHE A 114 2.79 -7.52 -3.08
C PHE A 114 1.83 -6.78 -2.16
N VAL A 115 1.09 -7.51 -1.33
CA VAL A 115 0.21 -6.97 -0.29
C VAL A 115 0.32 -7.87 0.95
N TYR A 116 0.65 -7.26 2.09
CA TYR A 116 0.67 -7.89 3.40
C TYR A 116 -0.30 -7.19 4.33
N SER A 117 -1.42 -7.84 4.60
CA SER A 117 -2.50 -7.32 5.44
C SER A 117 -2.67 -8.18 6.69
N GLY A 118 -3.15 -7.61 7.77
CA GLY A 118 -3.42 -8.38 9.00
C GLY A 118 -3.17 -7.58 10.26
N TRP A 119 -2.39 -6.52 10.14
CA TRP A 119 -1.75 -5.84 11.25
C TRP A 119 -2.62 -4.79 11.90
N GLU A 120 -2.46 -4.64 13.20
CA GLU A 120 -3.08 -3.56 13.95
C GLU A 120 -2.67 -2.20 13.38
N GLY A 121 -3.62 -1.26 13.29
CA GLY A 121 -3.34 0.09 12.80
C GLY A 121 -2.48 0.94 13.73
N THR A 122 -2.06 0.42 14.88
CA THR A 122 -1.08 1.05 15.78
C THR A 122 0.33 0.51 15.56
N THR A 123 0.46 -0.62 14.86
CA THR A 123 1.75 -1.25 14.60
C THR A 123 2.56 -0.40 13.63
N ASN A 124 3.81 -0.14 13.99
CA ASN A 124 4.75 0.59 13.14
C ASN A 124 5.00 -0.17 11.84
N ASP A 125 5.01 0.54 10.71
CA ASP A 125 5.27 -0.01 9.37
C ASP A 125 6.56 -0.84 9.34
N SER A 126 7.60 -0.44 10.08
CA SER A 126 8.87 -1.17 10.14
C SER A 126 8.73 -2.56 10.77
N ILE A 127 7.82 -2.74 11.74
CA ILE A 127 7.51 -4.04 12.36
C ILE A 127 6.77 -4.92 11.34
N VAL A 128 5.76 -4.36 10.68
CA VAL A 128 4.98 -5.07 9.64
C VAL A 128 5.90 -5.52 8.50
N PHE A 129 6.85 -4.67 8.11
CA PHE A 129 7.86 -4.99 7.11
C PHE A 129 8.82 -6.08 7.55
N LEU A 130 9.39 -5.98 8.76
CA LEU A 130 10.33 -6.98 9.24
C LEU A 130 9.65 -8.35 9.28
N ASP A 131 8.40 -8.38 9.74
CA ASP A 131 7.59 -9.58 9.75
C ASP A 131 7.35 -10.13 8.32
N ALA A 132 6.96 -9.29 7.37
CA ALA A 132 6.73 -9.70 5.98
C ALA A 132 7.97 -10.32 5.30
N VAL A 133 9.16 -9.78 5.58
CA VAL A 133 10.41 -10.22 4.93
C VAL A 133 11.08 -11.40 5.63
N THR A 134 10.80 -11.61 6.92
CA THR A 134 11.36 -12.73 7.70
C THR A 134 10.47 -13.97 7.67
N HIS A 135 9.16 -13.82 7.44
CA HIS A 135 8.25 -14.95 7.34
C HIS A 135 8.44 -15.74 6.03
N PRO A 136 8.79 -17.03 6.10
CA PRO A 136 9.01 -17.85 4.91
C PRO A 136 7.79 -17.89 3.99
N GLY A 137 8.01 -17.62 2.70
CA GLY A 137 6.97 -17.67 1.67
C GLY A 137 6.02 -16.47 1.64
N GLN A 138 6.22 -15.44 2.48
CA GLN A 138 5.44 -14.20 2.41
C GLN A 138 6.02 -13.24 1.37
N PHE A 139 7.26 -12.80 1.55
CA PHE A 139 7.94 -11.90 0.64
C PHE A 139 9.19 -12.56 0.06
N SER A 140 9.46 -12.35 -1.23
CA SER A 140 10.65 -12.88 -1.88
C SER A 140 11.09 -11.93 -2.98
N ILE A 141 12.38 -11.62 -3.01
CA ILE A 141 13.00 -10.85 -4.09
C ILE A 141 13.48 -11.87 -5.12
N ALA A 142 13.07 -11.66 -6.38
CA ALA A 142 13.27 -12.63 -7.44
C ALA A 142 14.75 -12.80 -7.83
N GLU A 143 15.55 -11.73 -7.74
CA GLU A 143 16.94 -11.72 -8.19
C GLU A 143 17.89 -11.09 -7.17
N THR A 144 19.10 -11.63 -7.05
CA THR A 144 20.13 -11.21 -6.09
C THR A 144 20.65 -9.77 -6.26
N ARG A 145 20.27 -9.07 -7.34
CA ARG A 145 20.67 -7.68 -7.60
C ARG A 145 19.52 -6.67 -7.58
N GLN A 146 18.28 -7.14 -7.56
CA GLN A 146 17.11 -6.26 -7.58
C GLN A 146 16.80 -5.73 -6.18
N TYR A 147 16.23 -4.53 -6.10
CA TYR A 147 15.81 -3.94 -4.83
C TYR A 147 14.59 -3.03 -4.97
N TYR A 148 13.92 -2.79 -3.84
CA TYR A 148 12.86 -1.81 -3.70
C TYR A 148 13.38 -0.55 -3.02
N VAL A 149 12.91 0.62 -3.45
CA VAL A 149 13.04 1.84 -2.64
C VAL A 149 12.01 1.82 -1.50
N VAL A 150 12.45 2.16 -0.30
CA VAL A 150 11.63 2.15 0.91
C VAL A 150 11.79 3.46 1.67
N ASP A 151 10.86 3.79 2.55
CA ASP A 151 11.01 4.95 3.44
C ASP A 151 12.21 4.78 4.41
N SER A 152 12.70 5.90 4.92
CA SER A 152 13.75 6.03 5.94
C SER A 152 13.52 5.23 7.21
N GLY A 153 12.26 4.91 7.56
CA GLY A 153 11.91 4.11 8.74
C GLY A 153 12.21 2.61 8.60
N PHE A 154 12.55 2.15 7.39
CA PHE A 154 12.83 0.74 7.10
C PHE A 154 14.34 0.44 7.16
N PRO A 155 14.73 -0.80 7.51
CA PRO A 155 16.12 -1.18 7.61
C PRO A 155 16.81 -1.23 6.25
N CYS A 156 18.05 -0.72 6.19
CA CYS A 156 18.92 -0.84 5.02
C CYS A 156 19.51 -2.26 4.97
N THR A 157 18.90 -3.14 4.18
CA THR A 157 19.29 -4.54 4.04
C THR A 157 19.26 -4.94 2.57
N ALA A 158 19.87 -6.08 2.22
CA ALA A 158 19.90 -6.55 0.84
C ALA A 158 18.48 -6.60 0.25
N GLY A 159 18.29 -5.90 -0.88
CA GLY A 159 16.99 -5.80 -1.54
C GLY A 159 16.10 -4.62 -1.13
N PHE A 160 16.51 -3.81 -0.15
CA PHE A 160 15.73 -2.66 0.32
C PHE A 160 16.63 -1.43 0.52
N LEU A 161 16.30 -0.35 -0.19
CA LEU A 161 17.09 0.87 -0.20
C LEU A 161 16.32 2.03 0.45
N PRO A 162 16.60 2.36 1.72
CA PRO A 162 16.02 3.53 2.38
C PRO A 162 16.70 4.82 1.92
N LEU A 163 16.12 5.95 2.33
CA LEU A 163 16.73 7.27 2.20
C LEU A 163 17.97 7.40 3.10
N TYR A 164 18.86 8.33 2.77
CA TYR A 164 19.89 8.77 3.72
C TYR A 164 19.22 9.49 4.89
N GLY A 165 19.42 8.97 6.10
CA GLY A 165 19.00 9.61 7.34
C GLY A 165 19.88 10.82 7.69
N GLY A 166 19.31 11.78 8.43
CA GLY A 166 20.02 12.95 8.95
C GLY A 166 19.99 14.19 8.06
N GLU A 167 19.46 14.09 6.84
CA GLU A 167 19.29 15.22 5.91
C GLU A 167 17.81 15.59 5.79
N ILE A 168 17.48 16.87 5.99
CA ILE A 168 16.10 17.36 5.83
C ILE A 168 15.79 17.43 4.34
N TYR A 169 14.89 16.58 3.87
CA TYR A 169 14.42 16.60 2.49
C TYR A 169 12.88 16.63 2.49
N HIS A 170 12.28 17.55 1.73
CA HIS A 170 10.86 17.49 1.38
C HIS A 170 10.69 17.76 -0.11
N LEU A 171 10.00 16.86 -0.82
CA LEU A 171 9.78 16.98 -2.27
C LEU A 171 9.08 18.31 -2.65
N GLN A 172 8.31 18.87 -1.72
CA GLN A 172 7.62 20.14 -1.86
C GLN A 172 8.56 21.34 -1.87
N ASP A 173 9.71 21.27 -1.18
CA ASP A 173 10.70 22.36 -1.14
C ASP A 173 11.33 22.62 -2.51
N TYR A 174 11.34 21.60 -3.37
CA TYR A 174 11.89 21.63 -4.72
C TYR A 174 10.85 21.93 -5.80
N ARG A 175 9.55 21.97 -5.46
CA ARG A 175 8.47 22.36 -6.39
C ARG A 175 8.22 23.87 -6.31
N GLY A 176 9.13 24.66 -6.89
CA GLY A 176 8.85 26.07 -7.21
C GLY A 176 9.64 27.15 -6.46
N ARG A 177 10.57 26.81 -5.56
CA ARG A 177 11.40 27.81 -4.84
C ARG A 177 12.80 28.07 -5.41
N GLY A 178 13.15 27.49 -6.56
CA GLY A 178 14.48 27.68 -7.18
C GLY A 178 15.66 27.11 -6.37
N ARG A 179 15.40 26.43 -5.25
CA ARG A 179 16.39 25.68 -4.49
C ARG A 179 16.57 24.34 -5.21
N ASN A 180 17.77 24.05 -5.69
CA ASN A 180 18.12 22.75 -6.24
C ASN A 180 18.91 21.97 -5.19
N PRO A 181 18.76 20.64 -5.12
CA PRO A 181 19.55 19.84 -4.19
C PRO A 181 21.01 19.95 -4.63
N THR A 182 21.89 20.36 -3.72
CA THR A 182 23.31 20.61 -4.02
C THR A 182 24.20 19.54 -3.44
N GLY A 183 23.82 18.96 -2.30
CA GLY A 183 24.55 17.86 -1.68
C GLY A 183 24.31 16.52 -2.39
N TYR A 184 25.31 15.64 -2.41
CA TYR A 184 25.16 14.28 -2.95
C TYR A 184 23.98 13.53 -2.29
N ASN A 185 23.87 13.63 -0.96
CA ASN A 185 22.78 13.02 -0.19
C ASN A 185 21.42 13.65 -0.51
N GLU A 186 21.35 14.98 -0.67
CA GLU A 186 20.11 15.67 -1.06
C GLU A 186 19.66 15.26 -2.47
N ILE A 187 20.59 15.17 -3.42
CA ILE A 187 20.32 14.73 -4.80
C ILE A 187 19.78 13.30 -4.81
N PHE A 188 20.44 12.40 -4.06
CA PHE A 188 19.98 11.03 -3.89
C PHE A 188 18.57 10.99 -3.29
N ASN A 189 18.35 11.65 -2.15
CA ASN A 189 17.07 11.64 -1.45
C ASN A 189 15.94 12.23 -2.30
N TYR A 190 16.21 13.30 -3.06
CA TYR A 190 15.25 13.87 -4.00
C TYR A 190 14.85 12.89 -5.11
N ARG A 191 15.81 12.18 -5.70
CA ARG A 191 15.56 11.20 -6.76
C ARG A 191 14.85 9.96 -6.21
N HIS A 192 15.30 9.46 -5.07
CA HIS A 192 14.70 8.35 -4.34
C HIS A 192 13.24 8.64 -4.01
N SER A 193 12.95 9.75 -3.34
CA SER A 193 11.59 10.14 -2.95
C SER A 193 10.67 10.32 -4.16
N SER A 194 11.22 10.82 -5.26
CA SER A 194 10.47 10.95 -6.51
C SER A 194 10.08 9.59 -7.12
N LEU A 195 10.91 8.56 -6.95
CA LEU A 195 10.59 7.17 -7.32
C LEU A 195 9.61 6.57 -6.31
N HIS A 196 9.88 6.70 -5.01
CA HIS A 196 9.06 6.16 -3.93
C HIS A 196 7.61 6.65 -4.01
N ASN A 197 7.38 7.92 -4.36
CA ASN A 197 6.05 8.51 -4.61
C ASN A 197 5.15 7.73 -5.60
N VAL A 198 5.66 6.74 -6.35
CA VAL A 198 4.79 5.80 -7.07
C VAL A 198 3.84 5.02 -6.15
N ILE A 199 4.29 4.54 -4.98
CA ILE A 199 3.45 3.76 -4.05
C ILE A 199 2.42 4.66 -3.37
N GLU A 200 2.82 5.88 -2.98
CA GLU A 200 1.91 6.89 -2.43
C GLU A 200 0.78 7.23 -3.41
N ARG A 201 1.12 7.41 -4.69
CA ARG A 201 0.13 7.62 -5.76
C ARG A 201 -0.77 6.40 -5.93
N CYS A 202 -0.24 5.18 -5.86
CA CYS A 202 -1.05 3.95 -5.93
C CYS A 202 -2.08 3.92 -4.79
N PHE A 203 -1.67 4.23 -3.57
CA PHE A 203 -2.59 4.33 -2.43
C PHE A 203 -3.63 5.44 -2.62
N GLY A 204 -3.22 6.59 -3.14
CA GLY A 204 -4.13 7.70 -3.47
C GLY A 204 -5.23 7.28 -4.45
N VAL A 205 -4.85 6.64 -5.56
CA VAL A 205 -5.80 6.11 -6.56
C VAL A 205 -6.69 5.04 -5.95
N LEU A 206 -6.12 4.06 -5.23
CA LEU A 206 -6.87 2.98 -4.60
C LEU A 206 -7.95 3.51 -3.64
N LYS A 207 -7.59 4.44 -2.76
CA LYS A 207 -8.50 5.03 -1.77
C LYS A 207 -9.49 6.03 -2.39
N ALA A 208 -9.17 6.62 -3.54
CA ALA A 208 -10.12 7.42 -4.31
C ALA A 208 -11.16 6.53 -5.02
N CYS A 209 -10.73 5.41 -5.61
CA CYS A 209 -11.61 4.47 -6.28
C CYS A 209 -12.51 3.68 -5.32
N PHE A 210 -12.01 3.36 -4.12
CA PHE A 210 -12.73 2.56 -3.12
C PHE A 210 -12.79 3.30 -1.77
N PRO A 211 -13.75 4.23 -1.60
CA PRO A 211 -13.92 4.99 -0.36
C PRO A 211 -14.12 4.12 0.89
N ILE A 212 -14.58 2.88 0.73
CA ILE A 212 -14.71 1.91 1.84
C ILE A 212 -13.40 1.70 2.61
N LEU A 213 -12.25 1.87 1.95
CA LEU A 213 -10.93 1.74 2.57
C LEU A 213 -10.59 2.92 3.48
N LYS A 214 -11.28 4.06 3.35
CA LYS A 214 -11.12 5.24 4.21
C LYS A 214 -12.19 5.31 5.30
N LEU A 215 -13.39 4.86 4.96
CA LEU A 215 -14.57 4.91 5.80
C LEU A 215 -15.22 3.54 5.70
N MET A 216 -15.04 2.67 6.68
CA MET A 216 -15.73 1.38 6.68
C MET A 216 -17.06 1.51 7.42
N ALA A 217 -18.17 1.20 6.75
CA ALA A 217 -19.48 1.15 7.41
C ALA A 217 -19.51 0.06 8.49
N ARG A 218 -20.18 0.32 9.61
CA ARG A 218 -20.34 -0.65 10.70
C ARG A 218 -21.30 -1.76 10.28
N TYR A 219 -20.78 -2.97 10.09
CA TYR A 219 -21.60 -4.16 9.88
C TYR A 219 -21.82 -4.87 11.21
N LYS A 220 -23.07 -5.22 11.54
CA LYS A 220 -23.33 -6.07 12.70
C LYS A 220 -22.66 -7.43 12.46
N PRO A 221 -21.93 -7.99 13.44
CA PRO A 221 -21.46 -9.35 13.34
C PRO A 221 -22.70 -10.26 13.27
N VAL A 222 -22.80 -11.04 12.20
CA VAL A 222 -23.82 -12.08 12.10
C VAL A 222 -23.39 -13.18 13.07
N LYS A 223 -24.24 -13.47 14.06
CA LYS A 223 -24.08 -14.61 14.98
C LYS A 223 -23.96 -15.91 14.20
#